data_AF-A0A7W0CWB4-F1
#
_entry.id   AF-A0A7W0CWB4-F1
#
_cell.length_a   1.000
_cell.length_b   1.000
_cell.length_c   1.000
_cell.angle_alpha   90.00
_cell.angle_beta   90.00
_cell.angle_gamma   90.00
#
_symmetry.space_group_name_H-M   'P 1'
#
loop_
_entity.id
_entity.type
_entity.pdbx_description
1 polymer ?
#
loop_
_entity_poly.entity_id
_entity_poly.type
_entity_poly.pdbx_seq_one_letter_code
_entity_poly.pdbx_strand_id
1 'polypeptide(L)'
;MSAALAARSTLGTALTRYSRSWGLWLMLLIAPIGARLFVPRGDGTTIVISIADQLPVMTSPVIGVCLGIVVSTLLLPAAYIYLRANTNRRQPWQIAEVTPASRVAVSFGRFAADVAVLFGALAALNAAGIFLATLILPWRAFDPLALSFALWVIAGPAVIGLAAIRTLFDAVPLLRGALGDLAYLVLWIASLAAPSGTAISKSGFAANMLDFGGFVRPLIYGSGLTEPNFAIGGAEVKPGRIAIDAMAGLLSPGYLPSRLAWIGIALAVVVVAGLIYRPHRARNRPSLAGRAGKLLEARRAPAADPRTPAAPRSTLPALTLFAAEFRLIGAGRLFKLLAVMIGLAGVFTDAMPLLLLLLVFALTAHAGRSESAGLAALTRALPTGPWQRRCAFVLAGSAWAALIALPHAMVQLDPAILGTAAALGGLAAAAAAGLAAVSGSSFAPRLVLLIAWYGYTAS
;
A
#
# COMPACT_ATOMS: atom_id res chain seq x y z
N MET A 1 -10.80 -34.90 -7.21
CA MET A 1 -10.57 -34.28 -5.89
C MET A 1 -11.76 -33.39 -5.55
N SER A 2 -12.35 -33.49 -4.36
CA SER A 2 -13.48 -32.63 -4.00
C SER A 2 -13.05 -31.17 -3.84
N ALA A 3 -13.95 -30.23 -4.15
CA ALA A 3 -13.69 -28.80 -4.01
C ALA A 3 -13.30 -28.42 -2.56
N ALA A 4 -13.96 -29.03 -1.58
CA ALA A 4 -13.67 -28.80 -0.17
C ALA A 4 -12.24 -29.24 0.23
N LEU A 5 -11.78 -30.39 -0.25
CA LEU A 5 -10.41 -30.86 0.00
C LEU A 5 -9.36 -29.93 -0.64
N ALA A 6 -9.63 -29.45 -1.86
CA ALA A 6 -8.77 -28.49 -2.54
C ALA A 6 -8.64 -27.17 -1.76
N ALA A 7 -9.77 -26.62 -1.30
CA ALA A 7 -9.79 -25.41 -0.51
C ALA A 7 -9.06 -25.59 0.83
N ARG A 8 -9.33 -26.68 1.56
CA ARG A 8 -8.69 -26.97 2.85
C ARG A 8 -7.17 -27.16 2.73
N SER A 9 -6.71 -27.90 1.73
CA SER A 9 -5.28 -28.12 1.48
C SER A 9 -4.58 -26.79 1.16
N THR A 10 -5.20 -25.98 0.30
CA THR A 10 -4.66 -24.65 -0.06
C THR A 10 -4.61 -23.71 1.14
N LEU A 11 -5.66 -23.68 1.96
CA LEU A 11 -5.74 -22.94 3.21
C LEU A 11 -4.60 -23.31 4.18
N GLY A 12 -4.45 -24.61 4.47
CA GLY A 12 -3.41 -25.08 5.39
C GLY A 12 -2.00 -24.71 4.90
N THR A 13 -1.72 -24.92 3.61
CA THR A 13 -0.44 -24.57 2.99
C THR A 13 -0.13 -23.08 3.05
N ALA A 14 -1.15 -22.23 2.91
CA ALA A 14 -1.01 -20.78 3.03
C ALA A 14 -0.79 -20.35 4.49
N LEU A 15 -1.54 -20.90 5.44
CA LEU A 15 -1.39 -20.58 6.88
C LEU A 15 -0.02 -20.98 7.44
N THR A 16 0.47 -22.18 7.14
CA THR A 16 1.81 -22.63 7.57
C THR A 16 2.92 -21.72 7.05
N ARG A 17 2.68 -21.00 5.96
CA ARG A 17 3.63 -20.02 5.44
C ARG A 17 3.57 -18.71 6.17
N TYR A 18 2.37 -18.21 6.43
CA TYR A 18 2.18 -16.98 7.18
C TYR A 18 2.77 -17.09 8.58
N SER A 19 2.64 -18.24 9.24
CA SER A 19 3.26 -18.48 10.55
C SER A 19 4.79 -18.44 10.54
N ARG A 20 5.43 -18.67 9.39
CA ARG A 20 6.89 -18.59 9.21
C ARG A 20 7.36 -17.22 8.70
N SER A 21 6.46 -16.26 8.54
CA SER A 21 6.78 -14.95 7.98
C SER A 21 7.05 -13.93 9.09
N TRP A 22 8.26 -13.37 9.10
CA TRP A 22 8.63 -12.30 10.02
C TRP A 22 7.80 -11.02 9.78
N GLY A 23 7.24 -10.85 8.58
CA GLY A 23 6.37 -9.71 8.26
C GLY A 23 5.09 -9.63 9.10
N LEU A 24 4.68 -10.75 9.72
CA LEU A 24 3.50 -10.75 10.59
C LEU A 24 3.77 -9.90 11.84
N TRP A 25 4.97 -10.03 12.41
CA TRP A 25 5.41 -9.22 13.55
C TRP A 25 5.46 -7.74 13.21
N LEU A 26 5.95 -7.38 12.01
CA LEU A 26 5.92 -6.01 11.53
C LEU A 26 4.50 -5.47 11.36
N MET A 27 3.56 -6.30 10.90
CA MET A 27 2.15 -5.92 10.80
C MET A 27 1.53 -5.69 12.18
N LEU A 28 1.93 -6.46 13.19
CA LEU A 28 1.48 -6.27 14.58
C LEU A 28 2.02 -4.98 15.22
N LEU A 29 3.17 -4.46 14.76
CA LEU A 29 3.69 -3.14 15.20
C LEU A 29 2.79 -1.96 14.79
N ILE A 30 1.80 -2.18 13.93
CA ILE A 30 0.80 -1.15 13.59
C ILE A 30 -0.06 -0.83 14.81
N ALA A 31 -0.30 -1.80 15.71
CA ALA A 31 -1.10 -1.57 16.92
C ALA A 31 -0.50 -0.48 17.84
N PRO A 32 0.79 -0.52 18.26
CA PRO A 32 1.37 0.55 19.05
C PRO A 32 1.48 1.88 18.30
N ILE A 33 1.68 1.86 16.97
CA ILE A 33 1.65 3.09 16.15
C ILE A 33 0.25 3.70 16.16
N GLY A 34 -0.79 2.89 15.97
CA GLY A 34 -2.18 3.30 16.08
C GLY A 34 -2.53 3.84 17.46
N ALA A 35 -2.06 3.17 18.52
CA ALA A 35 -2.23 3.62 19.90
C ALA A 35 -1.67 5.04 20.12
N ARG A 36 -0.53 5.36 19.50
CA ARG A 36 0.05 6.72 19.55
C ARG A 36 -0.88 7.77 18.94
N LEU A 37 -1.70 7.42 17.94
CA LEU A 37 -2.65 8.34 17.32
C LEU A 37 -3.84 8.66 18.22
N PHE A 38 -4.12 7.84 19.24
CA PHE A 38 -5.25 8.06 20.17
C PHE A 38 -4.88 8.89 21.40
N VAL A 39 -3.63 9.30 21.56
CA VAL A 39 -3.18 10.14 22.67
C VAL A 39 -2.87 11.54 22.14
N PRO A 40 -3.80 12.51 22.29
CA PRO A 40 -3.55 13.90 21.90
C PRO A 40 -2.41 14.46 22.77
N ARG A 41 -1.40 15.06 22.14
CA ARG A 41 -0.23 15.62 22.84
C ARG A 41 -0.36 17.10 23.19
N GLY A 42 -1.45 17.75 22.77
CA GLY A 42 -1.68 19.17 23.01
C GLY A 42 -0.75 20.11 22.24
N ASP A 43 0.15 19.58 21.39
CA ASP A 43 1.15 20.34 20.62
C ASP A 43 0.71 20.64 19.18
N GLY A 44 -0.51 20.24 18.78
CA GLY A 44 -1.04 20.46 17.44
C GLY A 44 -0.41 19.60 16.33
N THR A 45 0.55 18.72 16.66
CA THR A 45 1.31 17.91 15.68
C THR A 45 0.77 16.48 15.50
N THR A 46 -0.31 16.13 16.18
CA THR A 46 -0.88 14.78 16.16
C THR A 46 -1.91 14.61 15.05
N ILE A 47 -1.92 13.45 14.38
CA ILE A 47 -3.04 13.00 13.55
C ILE A 47 -4.25 12.88 14.48
N VAL A 48 -5.26 13.69 14.24
CA VAL A 48 -6.48 13.73 15.03
C VAL A 48 -7.66 13.25 14.20
N ILE A 49 -8.63 12.66 14.89
CA ILE A 49 -9.95 12.36 14.37
C ILE A 49 -10.84 13.44 14.98
N SER A 50 -11.17 14.48 14.21
CA SER A 50 -11.98 15.60 14.69
C SER A 50 -13.32 15.65 13.98
N ILE A 51 -14.35 16.04 14.73
CA ILE A 51 -15.72 16.22 14.25
C ILE A 51 -16.15 17.62 14.69
N ALA A 52 -16.57 18.43 13.72
CA ALA A 52 -16.79 19.87 13.90
C ALA A 52 -15.57 20.56 14.58
N ASP A 53 -14.37 20.20 14.12
CA ASP A 53 -13.07 20.67 14.64
C ASP A 53 -12.83 20.35 16.13
N GLN A 54 -13.59 19.46 16.76
CA GLN A 54 -13.40 19.05 18.16
C GLN A 54 -13.07 17.56 18.28
N LEU A 55 -12.38 17.19 19.38
CA LEU A 55 -12.07 15.80 19.65
C LEU A 55 -13.28 15.06 20.24
N PRO A 56 -13.48 13.77 19.94
CA PRO A 56 -14.54 13.01 20.56
C PRO A 56 -14.25 12.73 22.04
N VAL A 57 -15.30 12.68 22.85
CA VAL A 57 -15.23 12.10 24.20
C VAL A 57 -14.97 10.60 24.05
N MET A 58 -13.88 10.12 24.67
CA MET A 58 -13.48 8.73 24.56
C MET A 58 -14.43 7.87 25.41
N THR A 59 -15.24 7.06 24.72
CA THR A 59 -16.04 5.97 25.28
C THR A 59 -15.58 4.65 24.65
N SER A 60 -15.91 3.50 25.24
CA SER A 60 -15.55 2.19 24.67
C SER A 60 -15.92 2.04 23.18
N PRO A 61 -17.17 2.36 22.74
CA PRO A 61 -17.53 2.32 21.33
C PRO A 61 -16.71 3.28 20.47
N VAL A 62 -16.47 4.51 20.94
CA VAL A 62 -15.67 5.51 20.22
C VAL A 62 -14.23 5.01 20.02
N ILE A 63 -13.62 4.39 21.04
CA ILE A 63 -12.30 3.76 20.91
C ILE A 63 -12.31 2.67 19.82
N GLY A 64 -13.37 1.85 19.76
CA GLY A 64 -13.54 0.85 18.71
C GLY A 64 -13.65 1.45 17.30
N VAL A 65 -14.40 2.54 17.14
CA VAL A 65 -14.51 3.28 15.87
C VAL A 65 -13.15 3.85 15.45
N CYS A 66 -12.48 4.51 16.39
CA CYS A 66 -11.13 5.04 16.26
C CYS A 66 -10.14 3.96 15.78
N LEU A 67 -10.15 2.77 16.39
CA LEU A 67 -9.33 1.64 15.95
C LEU A 67 -9.72 1.15 14.54
N GLY A 68 -11.01 1.15 14.20
CA GLY A 68 -11.48 0.84 12.84
C GLY A 68 -10.97 1.82 11.78
N ILE A 69 -10.84 3.11 12.13
CA ILE A 69 -10.20 4.13 11.29
C ILE A 69 -8.73 3.84 11.10
N VAL A 70 -8.01 3.48 12.17
CA VAL A 70 -6.61 3.06 12.08
C VAL A 70 -6.45 1.83 11.19
N VAL A 71 -7.38 0.88 11.26
CA VAL A 71 -7.37 -0.27 10.35
C VAL A 71 -7.48 0.21 8.90
N SER A 72 -8.45 1.05 8.60
CA SER A 72 -8.72 1.50 7.23
C SER A 72 -7.60 2.38 6.65
N THR A 73 -7.01 3.24 7.46
CA THR A 73 -5.98 4.20 7.03
C THR A 73 -4.57 3.62 7.04
N LEU A 74 -4.22 2.80 8.04
CA LEU A 74 -2.84 2.30 8.21
C LEU A 74 -2.72 0.79 7.98
N LEU A 75 -3.63 -0.01 8.56
CA LEU A 75 -3.50 -1.46 8.48
C LEU A 75 -3.77 -1.97 7.07
N LEU A 76 -4.79 -1.49 6.34
CA LEU A 76 -5.12 -2.02 5.02
C LEU A 76 -3.94 -1.93 4.04
N PRO A 77 -3.26 -0.78 3.86
CA PRO A 77 -2.08 -0.72 3.00
C PRO A 77 -0.96 -1.65 3.45
N ALA A 78 -0.64 -1.68 4.74
CA ALA A 78 0.42 -2.54 5.25
C ALA A 78 0.08 -4.04 5.14
N ALA A 79 -1.17 -4.40 5.39
CA ALA A 79 -1.72 -5.74 5.20
C ALA A 79 -1.63 -6.16 3.73
N TYR A 80 -1.95 -5.26 2.81
CA TYR A 80 -1.75 -5.51 1.37
C TYR A 80 -0.29 -5.83 1.04
N ILE A 81 0.66 -5.04 1.59
CA ILE A 81 2.09 -5.31 1.43
C ILE A 81 2.44 -6.70 1.96
N TYR A 82 2.04 -6.97 3.19
CA TYR A 82 2.35 -8.22 3.87
C TYR A 82 1.84 -9.43 3.07
N LEU A 83 0.56 -9.38 2.68
CA LEU A 83 -0.10 -10.41 1.91
C LEU A 83 0.67 -10.67 0.61
N ARG A 84 0.89 -9.64 -0.20
CA ARG A 84 1.49 -9.76 -1.53
C ARG A 84 2.99 -10.06 -1.54
N ALA A 85 3.74 -9.65 -0.52
CA ALA A 85 5.15 -10.02 -0.38
C ALA A 85 5.33 -11.53 -0.08
N ASN A 86 4.41 -12.14 0.66
CA ASN A 86 4.49 -13.54 1.07
C ASN A 86 4.10 -14.55 -0.04
N THR A 87 3.37 -14.15 -1.08
CA THR A 87 3.13 -15.01 -2.25
C THR A 87 4.36 -15.14 -3.13
N ASN A 88 5.13 -14.07 -3.30
CA ASN A 88 6.22 -14.01 -4.28
C ASN A 88 7.56 -14.60 -3.81
N ARG A 89 7.79 -14.75 -2.50
CA ARG A 89 9.11 -15.17 -1.98
C ARG A 89 9.35 -16.69 -1.97
N ARG A 90 8.30 -17.53 -1.91
CA ARG A 90 8.44 -18.97 -1.57
C ARG A 90 7.49 -19.93 -2.29
N GLN A 91 6.75 -19.48 -3.32
CA GLN A 91 6.00 -20.39 -4.19
C GLN A 91 6.78 -20.65 -5.48
N PRO A 92 7.11 -21.91 -5.80
CA PRO A 92 6.95 -22.35 -7.16
C PRO A 92 5.44 -22.46 -7.38
N TRP A 93 4.79 -21.38 -7.84
CA TRP A 93 3.40 -21.40 -8.34
C TRP A 93 3.15 -22.60 -9.26
N GLN A 94 4.22 -23.06 -9.90
CA GLN A 94 4.34 -24.28 -10.70
C GLN A 94 3.71 -25.52 -10.05
N ILE A 95 3.82 -25.72 -8.72
CA ILE A 95 3.24 -26.93 -8.07
C ILE A 95 1.73 -26.76 -7.84
N ALA A 96 1.29 -25.57 -7.38
CA ALA A 96 -0.12 -25.34 -7.06
C ALA A 96 -1.00 -25.19 -8.31
N GLU A 97 -0.42 -24.76 -9.43
CA GLU A 97 -1.15 -24.50 -10.67
C GLU A 97 -1.27 -25.70 -11.61
N VAL A 98 -0.44 -26.74 -11.42
CA VAL A 98 -0.54 -28.00 -12.17
C VAL A 98 -1.48 -29.01 -11.51
N THR A 99 -1.90 -28.76 -10.27
CA THR A 99 -2.85 -29.63 -9.57
C THR A 99 -4.22 -29.62 -10.28
N PRO A 100 -4.82 -30.78 -10.60
CA PRO A 100 -6.14 -30.88 -11.21
C PRO A 100 -7.24 -30.58 -10.18
N ALA A 101 -7.35 -29.32 -9.77
CA ALA A 101 -8.31 -28.81 -8.80
C ALA A 101 -9.15 -27.67 -9.40
N SER A 102 -10.36 -27.48 -8.89
CA SER A 102 -11.18 -26.31 -9.23
C SER A 102 -10.44 -25.03 -8.82
N ARG A 103 -10.27 -24.10 -9.78
CA ARG A 103 -9.61 -22.81 -9.54
C ARG A 103 -10.37 -21.96 -8.52
N VAL A 104 -11.70 -22.03 -8.54
CA VAL A 104 -12.56 -21.36 -7.55
C VAL A 104 -12.27 -21.91 -6.16
N ALA A 105 -12.18 -23.23 -6.00
CA ALA A 105 -11.86 -23.84 -4.70
C ALA A 105 -10.45 -23.45 -4.20
N VAL A 106 -9.46 -23.40 -5.10
CA VAL A 106 -8.10 -22.95 -4.76
C VAL A 106 -8.12 -21.46 -4.35
N SER A 107 -8.84 -20.61 -5.09
CA SER A 107 -9.00 -19.19 -4.74
C SER A 107 -9.65 -18.99 -3.37
N PHE A 108 -10.71 -19.75 -3.05
CA PHE A 108 -11.33 -19.71 -1.72
C PHE A 108 -10.38 -20.17 -0.61
N GLY A 109 -9.58 -21.20 -0.84
CA GLY A 109 -8.58 -21.63 0.14
C GLY A 109 -7.52 -20.57 0.43
N ARG A 110 -7.06 -19.85 -0.61
CA ARG A 110 -6.12 -18.71 -0.44
C ARG A 110 -6.79 -17.54 0.26
N PHE A 111 -7.97 -17.15 -0.20
CA PHE A 111 -8.76 -16.08 0.39
C PHE A 111 -9.04 -16.33 1.88
N ALA A 112 -9.46 -17.54 2.25
CA ALA A 112 -9.71 -17.90 3.65
C ALA A 112 -8.44 -17.81 4.51
N ALA A 113 -7.27 -18.15 3.96
CA ALA A 113 -6.00 -18.01 4.67
C ALA A 113 -5.65 -16.54 4.91
N ASP A 114 -5.87 -15.69 3.89
CA ASP A 114 -5.66 -14.26 4.00
C ASP A 114 -6.59 -13.64 5.04
N VAL A 115 -7.89 -13.95 4.98
CA VAL A 115 -8.87 -13.51 5.98
C VAL A 115 -8.48 -13.96 7.39
N ALA A 116 -8.09 -15.23 7.57
CA ALA A 116 -7.68 -15.74 8.88
C ALA A 116 -6.48 -14.98 9.47
N VAL A 117 -5.48 -14.65 8.65
CA VAL A 117 -4.32 -13.88 9.13
C VAL A 117 -4.67 -12.43 9.42
N LEU A 118 -5.47 -11.79 8.58
CA LEU A 118 -5.94 -10.43 8.83
C LEU A 118 -6.84 -10.35 10.06
N PHE A 119 -7.70 -11.35 10.28
CA PHE A 119 -8.51 -11.48 11.49
C PHE A 119 -7.65 -11.73 12.73
N GLY A 120 -6.56 -12.51 12.62
CA GLY A 120 -5.60 -12.66 13.71
C GLY A 120 -4.98 -11.32 14.12
N ALA A 121 -4.63 -10.48 13.15
CA ALA A 121 -4.11 -9.14 13.44
C ALA A 121 -5.19 -8.18 13.96
N LEU A 122 -6.42 -8.27 13.44
CA LEU A 122 -7.55 -7.51 13.96
C LEU A 122 -7.89 -7.90 15.41
N ALA A 123 -7.80 -9.19 15.75
CA ALA A 123 -7.95 -9.68 17.11
C ALA A 123 -6.85 -9.17 18.05
N ALA A 124 -5.59 -9.13 17.59
CA ALA A 124 -4.49 -8.53 18.34
C ALA A 124 -4.70 -7.03 18.56
N LEU A 125 -5.18 -6.30 17.54
CA LEU A 125 -5.54 -4.89 17.67
C LEU A 125 -6.72 -4.69 18.64
N ASN A 126 -7.70 -5.58 18.61
CA ASN A 126 -8.82 -5.57 19.56
C ASN A 126 -8.34 -5.76 21.00
N ALA A 127 -7.44 -6.73 21.24
CA ALA A 127 -6.84 -6.94 22.55
C ALA A 127 -6.05 -5.72 23.03
N ALA A 128 -5.26 -5.10 22.14
CA ALA A 128 -4.56 -3.85 22.43
C ALA A 128 -5.52 -2.69 22.72
N GLY A 129 -6.65 -2.62 22.00
CA GLY A 129 -7.70 -1.64 22.24
C GLY A 129 -8.39 -1.81 23.58
N ILE A 130 -8.71 -3.04 23.98
CA ILE A 130 -9.24 -3.37 25.30
C ILE A 130 -8.24 -2.95 26.38
N PHE A 131 -6.96 -3.32 26.22
CA PHE A 131 -5.91 -2.90 27.15
C PHE A 131 -5.82 -1.37 27.25
N LEU A 132 -5.81 -0.66 26.12
CA LEU A 132 -5.78 0.81 26.10
C LEU A 132 -7.01 1.42 26.79
N ALA A 133 -8.20 0.85 26.58
CA ALA A 133 -9.42 1.30 27.21
C ALA A 133 -9.36 1.17 28.75
N THR A 134 -8.69 0.14 29.28
CA THR A 134 -8.47 0.02 30.75
C THR A 134 -7.57 1.11 31.33
N LEU A 135 -6.72 1.74 30.51
CA LEU A 135 -5.83 2.83 30.94
C LEU A 135 -6.49 4.20 30.83
N ILE A 136 -7.42 4.36 29.89
CA ILE A 136 -8.02 5.67 29.57
C ILE A 136 -9.38 5.86 30.24
N LEU A 137 -10.18 4.79 30.38
CA LEU A 137 -11.57 4.89 30.83
C LEU A 137 -11.73 4.58 32.32
N PRO A 138 -12.62 5.28 33.03
CA PRO A 138 -13.02 4.86 34.37
C PRO A 138 -13.77 3.52 34.30
N TRP A 139 -13.65 2.70 35.34
CA TRP A 139 -14.21 1.33 35.38
C TRP A 139 -15.70 1.26 35.00
N ARG A 140 -16.51 2.24 35.40
CA ARG A 140 -17.96 2.30 35.09
C ARG A 140 -18.27 2.55 33.61
N ALA A 141 -17.34 3.14 32.86
CA ALA A 141 -17.49 3.42 31.43
C ALA A 141 -16.80 2.39 30.54
N PHE A 142 -16.12 1.40 31.13
CA PHE A 142 -15.41 0.35 30.43
C PHE A 142 -16.37 -0.77 30.00
N ASP A 143 -16.65 -0.83 28.71
CA ASP A 143 -17.38 -1.92 28.06
C ASP A 143 -16.53 -2.54 26.94
N PRO A 144 -15.87 -3.70 27.17
CA PRO A 144 -15.02 -4.33 26.16
C PRO A 144 -15.82 -4.95 25.00
N LEU A 145 -17.08 -5.31 25.22
CA LEU A 145 -17.94 -5.90 24.19
C LEU A 145 -18.38 -4.84 23.19
N ALA A 146 -18.81 -3.67 23.67
CA ALA A 146 -19.19 -2.57 22.79
C ALA A 146 -18.01 -2.02 21.99
N LEU A 147 -16.81 -1.95 22.59
CA LEU A 147 -15.57 -1.63 21.88
C LEU A 147 -15.28 -2.66 20.77
N SER A 148 -15.32 -3.95 21.13
CA SER A 148 -15.03 -5.03 20.18
C SER A 148 -16.04 -5.03 19.04
N PHE A 149 -17.32 -4.90 19.35
CA PHE A 149 -18.38 -4.82 18.35
C PHE A 149 -18.14 -3.68 17.37
N ALA A 150 -17.87 -2.46 17.88
CA ALA A 150 -17.57 -1.31 17.04
C ALA A 150 -16.39 -1.57 16.09
N LEU A 151 -15.28 -2.09 16.63
CA LEU A 151 -14.10 -2.42 15.82
C LEU A 151 -14.41 -3.47 14.75
N TRP A 152 -15.02 -4.61 15.11
CA TRP A 152 -15.23 -5.73 14.20
C TRP A 152 -16.24 -5.42 13.11
N VAL A 153 -17.29 -4.66 13.41
CA VAL A 153 -18.31 -4.27 12.42
C VAL A 153 -17.73 -3.30 11.39
N ILE A 154 -16.82 -2.41 11.79
CA ILE A 154 -16.14 -1.47 10.90
C ILE A 154 -15.05 -2.19 10.10
N ALA A 155 -14.08 -2.76 10.80
CA ALA A 155 -12.85 -3.27 10.20
C ALA A 155 -13.00 -4.65 9.53
N GLY A 156 -13.87 -5.52 10.06
CA GLY A 156 -14.05 -6.89 9.58
C GLY A 156 -14.39 -6.97 8.08
N PRO A 157 -15.45 -6.28 7.61
CA PRO A 157 -15.79 -6.23 6.19
C PRO A 157 -14.66 -5.65 5.33
N ALA A 158 -13.96 -4.61 5.81
CA ALA A 158 -12.86 -3.98 5.07
C ALA A 158 -11.66 -4.92 4.86
N VAL A 159 -11.27 -5.67 5.89
CA VAL A 159 -10.16 -6.66 5.76
C VAL A 159 -10.57 -7.86 4.91
N ILE A 160 -11.84 -8.28 4.95
CA ILE A 160 -12.39 -9.28 4.02
C ILE A 160 -12.33 -8.77 2.57
N GLY A 161 -12.75 -7.52 2.34
CA GLY A 161 -12.67 -6.88 1.02
C GLY A 161 -11.24 -6.80 0.50
N LEU A 162 -10.27 -6.46 1.36
CA LEU A 162 -8.85 -6.45 1.03
C LEU A 162 -8.35 -7.82 0.55
N ALA A 163 -8.69 -8.89 1.29
CA ALA A 163 -8.32 -10.26 0.91
C ALA A 163 -8.92 -10.66 -0.46
N ALA A 164 -10.15 -10.22 -0.75
CA ALA A 164 -10.80 -10.47 -2.03
C ALA A 164 -10.14 -9.69 -3.18
N ILE A 165 -9.82 -8.40 -2.99
CA ILE A 165 -9.10 -7.57 -3.98
C ILE A 165 -7.74 -8.19 -4.30
N ARG A 166 -7.00 -8.60 -3.27
CA ARG A 166 -5.70 -9.25 -3.45
C ARG A 166 -5.82 -10.56 -4.24
N THR A 167 -6.84 -11.37 -3.95
CA THR A 167 -7.13 -12.61 -4.70
C THR A 167 -7.47 -12.31 -6.16
N LEU A 168 -8.25 -11.26 -6.43
CA LEU A 168 -8.57 -10.80 -7.78
C LEU A 168 -7.33 -10.34 -8.55
N PHE A 169 -6.44 -9.58 -7.90
CA PHE A 169 -5.24 -9.05 -8.53
C PHE A 169 -4.24 -10.17 -8.85
N ASP A 170 -4.16 -11.19 -7.99
CA ASP A 170 -3.38 -12.40 -8.25
C ASP A 170 -3.98 -13.24 -9.40
N ALA A 171 -5.29 -13.14 -9.68
CA ALA A 171 -5.94 -13.84 -10.78
C ALA A 171 -5.66 -13.22 -12.16
N VAL A 172 -5.49 -11.90 -12.23
CA VAL A 172 -5.32 -11.14 -13.48
C VAL A 172 -3.83 -10.88 -13.77
N PRO A 173 -3.25 -11.42 -14.86
CA PRO A 173 -1.81 -11.28 -15.12
C PRO A 173 -1.27 -9.85 -15.14
N LEU A 174 -2.07 -8.88 -15.59
CA LEU A 174 -1.69 -7.47 -15.63
C LEU A 174 -1.55 -6.87 -14.22
N LEU A 175 -2.36 -7.32 -13.26
CA LEU A 175 -2.40 -6.81 -11.89
C LEU A 175 -1.43 -7.52 -10.94
N ARG A 176 -0.67 -8.51 -11.41
CA ARG A 176 0.37 -9.20 -10.60
C ARG A 176 1.64 -8.39 -10.37
N GLY A 177 1.86 -7.34 -11.17
CA GLY A 177 3.02 -6.48 -11.09
C GLY A 177 2.69 -5.07 -10.57
N ALA A 178 3.49 -4.10 -10.99
CA ALA A 178 3.38 -2.69 -10.57
C ALA A 178 1.99 -2.07 -10.79
N LEU A 179 1.28 -2.47 -11.85
CA LEU A 179 -0.07 -1.98 -12.13
C LEU A 179 -1.05 -2.36 -11.02
N GLY A 180 -0.91 -3.54 -10.42
CA GLY A 180 -1.74 -3.91 -9.26
C GLY A 180 -1.42 -3.06 -8.03
N ASP A 181 -0.17 -2.63 -7.84
CA ASP A 181 0.19 -1.76 -6.71
C ASP A 181 -0.47 -0.39 -6.87
N LEU A 182 -0.42 0.15 -8.09
CA LEU A 182 -1.07 1.40 -8.45
C LEU A 182 -2.60 1.30 -8.32
N ALA A 183 -3.19 0.24 -8.87
CA ALA A 183 -4.63 0.01 -8.79
C ALA A 183 -5.10 -0.12 -7.34
N TYR A 184 -4.31 -0.79 -6.49
CA TYR A 184 -4.61 -0.88 -5.07
C TYR A 184 -4.53 0.48 -4.38
N LEU A 185 -3.48 1.27 -4.66
CA LEU A 185 -3.35 2.62 -4.12
C LEU A 185 -4.57 3.48 -4.48
N VAL A 186 -4.99 3.45 -5.75
CA VAL A 186 -6.17 4.19 -6.23
C VAL A 186 -7.43 3.72 -5.51
N LEU A 187 -7.64 2.40 -5.38
CA LEU A 187 -8.79 1.86 -4.64
C LEU A 187 -8.76 2.25 -3.16
N TRP A 188 -7.59 2.24 -2.54
CA TRP A 188 -7.43 2.64 -1.15
C TRP A 188 -7.71 4.15 -0.95
N ILE A 189 -7.16 5.02 -1.79
CA ILE A 189 -7.48 6.47 -1.76
C ILE A 189 -8.98 6.69 -1.99
N ALA A 190 -9.57 6.03 -2.99
CA ALA A 190 -11.00 6.12 -3.26
C ALA A 190 -11.83 5.66 -2.05
N SER A 191 -11.38 4.63 -1.34
CA SER A 191 -12.04 4.13 -0.13
C SER A 191 -11.99 5.10 1.06
N LEU A 192 -11.01 6.03 1.08
CA LEU A 192 -10.91 7.08 2.09
C LEU A 192 -11.65 8.36 1.67
N ALA A 193 -11.65 8.69 0.38
CA ALA A 193 -12.22 9.93 -0.15
C ALA A 193 -13.73 9.85 -0.44
N ALA A 194 -14.21 8.73 -1.00
CA ALA A 194 -15.63 8.54 -1.33
C ALA A 194 -16.58 8.71 -0.12
N PRO A 195 -16.24 8.20 1.09
CA PRO A 195 -17.08 8.38 2.27
C PRO A 195 -17.31 9.86 2.61
N SER A 196 -16.30 10.73 2.45
CA SER A 196 -16.39 12.16 2.75
C SER A 196 -17.46 12.87 1.90
N GLY A 197 -17.63 12.48 0.63
CA GLY A 197 -18.68 13.02 -0.24
C GLY A 197 -20.10 12.64 0.18
N THR A 198 -20.25 11.62 1.03
CA THR A 198 -21.56 11.13 1.52
C THR A 198 -21.83 11.50 2.97
N ALA A 199 -20.92 12.24 3.59
CA ALA A 199 -21.00 12.66 4.99
C ALA A 199 -22.35 13.33 5.33
N ILE A 200 -22.84 14.20 4.44
CA ILE A 200 -24.06 14.99 4.64
C ILE A 200 -25.33 14.21 4.23
N SER A 201 -25.18 13.06 3.58
CA SER A 201 -26.33 12.26 3.12
C SER A 201 -27.04 11.59 4.29
N LYS A 202 -28.38 11.51 4.24
CA LYS A 202 -29.20 10.77 5.21
C LYS A 202 -28.69 9.32 5.34
N SER A 203 -28.74 8.78 6.57
CA SER A 203 -28.35 7.37 6.78
C SER A 203 -29.30 6.45 6.02
N GLY A 204 -28.72 5.49 5.32
CA GLY A 204 -29.42 4.52 4.51
C GLY A 204 -28.44 3.56 3.85
N PHE A 205 -28.95 2.44 3.36
CA PHE A 205 -28.13 1.37 2.77
C PHE A 205 -27.20 1.90 1.67
N ALA A 206 -27.73 2.69 0.72
CA ALA A 206 -26.95 3.19 -0.42
C ALA A 206 -25.81 4.13 0.00
N ALA A 207 -26.07 5.06 0.92
CA ALA A 207 -25.02 5.94 1.44
C ALA A 207 -23.95 5.14 2.21
N ASN A 208 -24.39 4.17 3.01
CA ASN A 208 -23.50 3.29 3.76
C ASN A 208 -22.76 2.27 2.88
N MET A 209 -23.17 2.08 1.61
CA MET A 209 -22.41 1.29 0.64
C MET A 209 -21.20 2.05 0.10
N LEU A 210 -21.25 3.37 0.00
CA LEU A 210 -20.12 4.20 -0.45
C LEU A 210 -19.03 4.32 0.63
N ASP A 211 -19.38 4.10 1.90
CA ASP A 211 -18.44 4.04 3.01
C ASP A 211 -17.80 2.64 3.15
N PHE A 212 -16.86 2.29 2.26
CA PHE A 212 -16.16 0.99 2.31
C PHE A 212 -15.46 0.78 3.66
N GLY A 213 -14.74 1.79 4.15
CA GLY A 213 -14.05 1.74 5.45
C GLY A 213 -15.01 1.64 6.65
N GLY A 214 -16.25 2.10 6.49
CA GLY A 214 -17.32 1.96 7.46
C GLY A 214 -17.24 2.90 8.66
N PHE A 215 -16.33 3.86 8.65
CA PHE A 215 -16.05 4.69 9.82
C PHE A 215 -16.75 6.06 9.81
N VAL A 216 -17.27 6.52 8.67
CA VAL A 216 -17.88 7.85 8.57
C VAL A 216 -19.25 7.88 9.23
N ARG A 217 -20.11 6.89 8.94
CA ARG A 217 -21.48 6.88 9.47
C ARG A 217 -21.53 6.83 11.00
N PRO A 218 -20.75 5.97 11.69
CA PRO A 218 -20.74 5.91 13.15
C PRO A 218 -20.40 7.24 13.82
N LEU A 219 -19.51 8.03 13.19
CA LEU A 219 -19.08 9.33 13.69
C LEU A 219 -20.10 10.43 13.43
N ILE A 220 -20.58 10.53 12.20
CA ILE A 220 -21.51 11.59 11.79
C ILE A 220 -22.88 11.40 12.42
N TYR A 221 -23.47 10.22 12.25
CA TYR A 221 -24.81 9.96 12.79
C TYR A 221 -24.81 9.99 14.32
N GLY A 222 -23.75 9.45 14.95
CA GLY A 222 -23.60 9.47 16.40
C GLY A 222 -23.35 10.85 17.01
N SER A 223 -22.94 11.84 16.20
CA SER A 223 -22.72 13.21 16.67
C SER A 223 -24.02 14.03 16.82
N GLY A 224 -25.10 13.63 16.13
CA GLY A 224 -26.35 14.41 16.07
C GLY A 224 -26.24 15.75 15.32
N LEU A 225 -25.10 16.06 14.70
CA LEU A 225 -24.89 17.30 13.96
C LEU A 225 -25.56 17.27 12.59
N THR A 226 -26.12 18.41 12.17
CA THR A 226 -26.78 18.57 10.87
C THR A 226 -25.78 18.77 9.72
N GLU A 227 -24.66 19.47 9.99
CA GLU A 227 -23.56 19.68 9.04
C GLU A 227 -22.20 19.35 9.69
N PRO A 228 -21.91 18.07 9.93
CA PRO A 228 -20.65 17.69 10.53
C PRO A 228 -19.52 17.80 9.49
N ASN A 229 -18.57 18.69 9.76
CA ASN A 229 -17.24 18.59 9.17
C ASN A 229 -16.48 17.46 9.88
N PHE A 230 -15.78 16.63 9.13
CA PHE A 230 -15.00 15.52 9.67
C PHE A 230 -13.60 15.52 9.05
N ALA A 231 -12.58 15.40 9.89
CA ALA A 231 -11.20 15.30 9.44
C ALA A 231 -10.48 14.13 10.13
N ILE A 232 -9.69 13.41 9.33
CA ILE A 232 -8.70 12.43 9.80
C ILE A 232 -7.35 12.92 9.32
N GLY A 233 -6.46 13.35 10.22
CA GLY A 233 -5.17 13.88 9.80
C GLY A 233 -4.67 15.04 10.65
N GLY A 234 -3.79 15.84 10.06
CA GLY A 234 -3.43 17.16 10.58
C GLY A 234 -4.58 18.11 10.34
N ALA A 235 -5.43 18.32 11.35
CA ALA A 235 -6.50 19.29 11.32
C ALA A 235 -6.37 20.22 12.54
N GLU A 236 -6.72 21.48 12.37
CA GLU A 236 -6.79 22.41 13.49
C GLU A 236 -7.94 21.99 14.42
N VAL A 237 -7.63 21.80 15.70
CA VAL A 237 -8.60 21.35 16.70
C VAL A 237 -8.94 22.50 17.62
N LYS A 238 -10.22 22.87 17.65
CA LYS A 238 -10.76 23.83 18.60
C LYS A 238 -10.79 23.23 20.01
N PRO A 239 -10.55 24.05 21.06
CA PRO A 239 -10.72 23.61 22.43
C PRO A 239 -12.13 23.05 22.66
N GLY A 240 -12.22 21.88 23.29
CA GLY A 240 -13.49 21.22 23.58
C GLY A 240 -13.49 19.73 23.20
N ARG A 241 -14.54 19.03 23.63
CA ARG A 241 -14.82 17.66 23.21
C ARG A 241 -16.29 17.48 22.89
N ILE A 242 -16.57 16.73 21.84
CA ILE A 242 -17.93 16.39 21.43
C ILE A 242 -18.31 14.98 21.90
N ALA A 243 -19.46 14.84 22.53
CA ALA A 243 -20.01 13.54 22.88
C ALA A 243 -20.55 12.87 21.61
N ILE A 244 -20.18 11.62 21.38
CA ILE A 244 -20.62 10.84 20.21
C ILE A 244 -21.24 9.55 20.69
N ASP A 245 -22.49 9.33 20.31
CA ASP A 245 -23.12 8.02 20.43
C ASP A 245 -22.75 7.14 19.23
N ALA A 246 -21.52 6.61 19.29
CA ALA A 246 -21.00 5.74 18.25
C ALA A 246 -21.85 4.46 18.08
N MET A 247 -22.54 4.00 19.13
CA MET A 247 -23.41 2.82 19.04
C MET A 247 -24.68 3.12 18.25
N ALA A 248 -25.33 4.27 18.49
CA ALA A 248 -26.44 4.73 17.66
C ALA A 248 -26.02 4.88 16.19
N GLY A 249 -24.80 5.33 15.94
CA GLY A 249 -24.23 5.40 14.59
C GLY A 249 -24.05 4.03 13.92
N LEU A 250 -23.51 3.04 14.65
CA LEU A 250 -23.35 1.65 14.18
C LEU A 250 -24.69 0.93 13.97
N LEU A 251 -25.72 1.30 14.74
CA LEU A 251 -27.06 0.75 14.62
C LEU A 251 -27.98 1.59 13.73
N SER A 252 -27.42 2.60 13.05
CA SER A 252 -28.20 3.48 12.18
C SER A 252 -28.77 2.72 10.95
N PRO A 253 -29.88 3.22 10.37
CA PRO A 253 -30.59 2.52 9.30
C PRO A 253 -29.69 2.12 8.13
N GLY A 254 -29.70 0.84 7.79
CA GLY A 254 -28.96 0.30 6.64
C GLY A 254 -27.45 0.16 6.83
N TYR A 255 -26.88 0.48 7.98
CA TYR A 255 -25.44 0.34 8.21
C TYR A 255 -24.99 -1.13 8.33
N LEU A 256 -25.57 -1.91 9.25
CA LEU A 256 -25.26 -3.34 9.38
C LEU A 256 -25.54 -4.14 8.09
N PRO A 257 -26.69 -3.92 7.40
CA PRO A 257 -26.92 -4.55 6.10
C PRO A 257 -25.85 -4.20 5.06
N SER A 258 -25.32 -2.97 5.03
CA SER A 258 -24.26 -2.60 4.07
C SER A 258 -22.94 -3.31 4.40
N ARG A 259 -22.62 -3.50 5.69
CA ARG A 259 -21.45 -4.29 6.12
C ARG A 259 -21.54 -5.75 5.64
N LEU A 260 -22.72 -6.37 5.81
CA LEU A 260 -22.98 -7.73 5.33
C LEU A 260 -22.94 -7.81 3.80
N ALA A 261 -23.47 -6.81 3.10
CA ALA A 261 -23.40 -6.73 1.64
C ALA A 261 -21.95 -6.67 1.13
N TRP A 262 -21.07 -5.91 1.80
CA TRP A 262 -19.64 -5.88 1.47
C TRP A 262 -18.95 -7.24 1.64
N ILE A 263 -19.32 -8.02 2.65
CA ILE A 263 -18.86 -9.41 2.80
C ILE A 263 -19.35 -10.26 1.61
N GLY A 264 -20.62 -10.14 1.23
CA GLY A 264 -21.19 -10.82 0.07
C GLY A 264 -20.47 -10.46 -1.25
N ILE A 265 -20.19 -9.17 -1.47
CA ILE A 265 -19.42 -8.69 -2.63
C ILE A 265 -18.02 -9.28 -2.64
N ALA A 266 -17.34 -9.32 -1.50
CA ALA A 266 -16.00 -9.91 -1.39
C ALA A 266 -16.00 -11.40 -1.78
N LEU A 267 -16.99 -12.18 -1.33
CA LEU A 267 -17.15 -13.58 -1.71
C LEU A 267 -17.40 -13.72 -3.23
N ALA A 268 -18.26 -12.87 -3.81
CA ALA A 268 -18.52 -12.85 -5.26
C ALA A 268 -17.24 -12.51 -6.05
N VAL A 269 -16.45 -11.54 -5.60
CA VAL A 269 -15.15 -11.19 -6.20
C VAL A 269 -14.19 -12.39 -6.20
N VAL A 270 -14.16 -13.19 -5.13
CA VAL A 270 -13.32 -14.40 -5.06
C VAL A 270 -13.78 -15.48 -6.05
N VAL A 271 -15.09 -15.65 -6.22
CA VAL A 271 -15.65 -16.54 -7.27
C VAL A 271 -15.19 -16.08 -8.64
N VAL A 272 -15.39 -14.80 -8.96
CA VAL A 272 -14.97 -14.21 -10.24
C VAL A 272 -13.46 -14.37 -10.44
N ALA A 273 -12.65 -14.08 -9.42
CA ALA A 273 -11.20 -14.27 -9.45
C ALA A 273 -10.81 -15.71 -9.78
N GLY A 274 -11.48 -16.70 -9.17
CA GLY A 274 -11.27 -18.12 -9.48
C GLY A 274 -11.64 -18.49 -10.92
N LEU A 275 -12.75 -17.94 -11.45
CA LEU A 275 -13.20 -18.19 -12.82
C LEU A 275 -12.24 -17.59 -13.86
N ILE A 276 -11.75 -16.37 -13.64
CA ILE A 276 -10.85 -15.69 -14.57
C ILE A 276 -9.37 -16.04 -14.36
N TYR A 277 -9.03 -16.82 -13.32
CA TYR A 277 -7.66 -17.11 -12.93
C TYR A 277 -6.84 -17.69 -14.08
N ARG A 278 -5.74 -17.03 -14.42
CA ARG A 278 -4.80 -17.49 -15.47
C ARG A 278 -3.51 -18.01 -14.85
N PRO A 279 -3.10 -19.28 -15.06
CA PRO A 279 -1.85 -19.80 -14.51
C PRO A 279 -0.61 -18.94 -14.84
N HIS A 280 0.35 -18.89 -13.93
CA HIS A 280 1.66 -18.27 -14.13
C HIS A 280 2.47 -19.09 -15.14
N ARG A 281 2.44 -18.66 -16.41
CA ARG A 281 3.25 -19.26 -17.47
C ARG A 281 4.62 -18.58 -17.56
N ALA A 282 5.68 -19.38 -17.67
CA ALA A 282 6.98 -18.89 -18.14
C ALA A 282 6.77 -18.26 -19.52
N ARG A 283 7.13 -16.97 -19.63
CA ARG A 283 6.61 -16.06 -20.66
C ARG A 283 7.34 -16.28 -21.98
N ASN A 284 6.92 -17.28 -22.78
CA ASN A 284 7.52 -17.57 -24.09
C ASN A 284 6.78 -16.95 -25.30
N ARG A 285 5.65 -16.23 -25.12
CA ARG A 285 4.93 -15.62 -26.26
C ARG A 285 4.54 -14.14 -26.04
N PRO A 286 4.64 -13.30 -27.09
CA PRO A 286 4.33 -11.89 -27.01
C PRO A 286 2.81 -11.65 -26.95
N SER A 287 2.30 -11.26 -25.77
CA SER A 287 0.94 -10.73 -25.63
C SER A 287 0.91 -9.21 -25.89
N LEU A 288 -0.28 -8.58 -25.86
CA LEU A 288 -0.39 -7.10 -25.84
C LEU A 288 0.41 -6.47 -24.69
N ALA A 289 0.48 -7.13 -23.53
CA ALA A 289 1.38 -6.77 -22.44
C ALA A 289 2.87 -6.95 -22.79
N GLY A 290 3.20 -7.75 -23.81
CA GLY A 290 4.52 -7.86 -24.43
C GLY A 290 4.82 -6.72 -25.40
N ARG A 291 3.82 -6.10 -26.06
CA ARG A 291 4.03 -4.87 -26.86
C ARG A 291 4.27 -3.65 -25.96
N ALA A 292 3.43 -3.46 -24.95
CA ALA A 292 3.68 -2.46 -23.90
C ALA A 292 4.97 -2.80 -23.11
N GLY A 293 5.21 -4.10 -22.88
CA GLY A 293 6.46 -4.62 -22.33
C GLY A 293 7.69 -4.21 -23.12
N LYS A 294 7.67 -4.28 -24.46
CA LYS A 294 8.77 -3.80 -25.31
C LYS A 294 9.04 -2.29 -25.17
N LEU A 295 8.03 -1.48 -24.87
CA LEU A 295 8.21 -0.05 -24.58
C LEU A 295 8.79 0.20 -23.19
N LEU A 296 8.53 -0.71 -22.25
CA LEU A 296 9.02 -0.70 -20.86
C LEU A 296 10.39 -1.39 -20.70
N GLU A 297 10.74 -2.32 -21.59
CA GLU A 297 11.96 -3.10 -21.50
C GLU A 297 13.18 -2.23 -21.84
N ALA A 298 14.21 -2.33 -20.99
CA ALA A 298 15.55 -1.91 -21.35
C ALA A 298 15.96 -2.65 -22.63
N ARG A 299 16.71 -2.00 -23.52
CA ARG A 299 17.27 -2.64 -24.72
C ARG A 299 17.90 -3.97 -24.28
N ARG A 300 17.42 -5.09 -24.83
CA ARG A 300 17.89 -6.43 -24.46
C ARG A 300 19.41 -6.44 -24.58
N ALA A 301 20.09 -6.85 -23.51
CA ALA A 301 21.53 -7.00 -23.56
C ALA A 301 21.88 -7.94 -24.73
N PRO A 302 22.92 -7.62 -25.52
CA PRO A 302 23.40 -8.56 -26.53
C PRO A 302 23.70 -9.90 -25.87
N ALA A 303 23.52 -10.99 -26.62
CA ALA A 303 23.90 -12.31 -26.12
C ALA A 303 25.36 -12.28 -25.68
N ALA A 304 25.67 -12.90 -24.54
CA ALA A 304 27.04 -12.99 -24.06
C ALA A 304 27.85 -13.78 -25.10
N ASP A 305 28.79 -13.12 -25.75
CA ASP A 305 29.74 -13.77 -26.65
C ASP A 305 31.00 -14.14 -25.82
N PRO A 306 31.26 -15.44 -25.59
CA PRO A 306 32.40 -15.89 -24.80
C PRO A 306 33.75 -15.54 -25.42
N ARG A 307 33.78 -15.12 -26.69
CA ARG A 307 34.98 -14.66 -27.40
C ARG A 307 35.24 -13.16 -27.22
N THR A 308 34.32 -12.43 -26.58
CA THR A 308 34.51 -11.00 -26.32
C THR A 308 35.68 -10.82 -25.36
N PRO A 309 36.71 -10.00 -25.69
CA PRO A 309 37.79 -9.72 -24.76
C PRO A 309 37.25 -9.07 -23.50
N ALA A 310 37.96 -9.27 -22.38
CA ALA A 310 37.60 -8.63 -21.11
C ALA A 310 37.45 -7.12 -21.32
N ALA A 311 36.36 -6.55 -20.80
CA ALA A 311 36.11 -5.12 -20.92
C ALA A 311 37.31 -4.34 -20.33
N PRO A 312 37.83 -3.32 -21.03
CA PRO A 312 38.96 -2.54 -20.53
C PRO A 312 38.58 -1.87 -19.21
N ARG A 313 39.58 -1.67 -18.34
CA ARG A 313 39.35 -0.93 -17.08
C ARG A 313 38.87 0.48 -17.40
N SER A 314 37.78 0.89 -16.78
CA SER A 314 37.28 2.26 -16.88
C SER A 314 38.28 3.22 -16.26
N THR A 315 38.64 4.29 -16.98
CA THR A 315 39.49 5.38 -16.47
C THR A 315 38.78 6.23 -15.42
N LEU A 316 37.44 6.27 -15.46
CA LEU A 316 36.60 7.03 -14.53
C LEU A 316 35.51 6.11 -13.94
N PRO A 317 35.88 5.17 -13.05
CA PRO A 317 34.97 4.13 -12.55
C PRO A 317 33.71 4.71 -11.91
N ALA A 318 33.84 5.79 -11.13
CA ALA A 318 32.71 6.46 -10.48
C ALA A 318 31.74 7.09 -11.49
N LEU A 319 32.24 7.79 -12.51
CA LEU A 319 31.42 8.39 -13.56
C LEU A 319 30.71 7.30 -14.37
N THR A 320 31.41 6.21 -14.71
CA THR A 320 30.80 5.10 -15.44
C THR A 320 29.74 4.39 -14.64
N LEU A 321 29.92 4.26 -13.32
CA LEU A 321 28.93 3.70 -12.41
C LEU A 321 27.70 4.60 -12.31
N PHE A 322 27.90 5.91 -12.10
CA PHE A 322 26.80 6.89 -12.10
C PHE A 322 26.02 6.86 -13.42
N ALA A 323 26.72 6.90 -14.56
CA ALA A 323 26.08 6.85 -15.87
C ALA A 323 25.31 5.53 -16.11
N ALA A 324 25.82 4.41 -15.58
CA ALA A 324 25.13 3.13 -15.63
C ALA A 324 23.84 3.15 -14.78
N GLU A 325 23.92 3.61 -13.54
CA GLU A 325 22.77 3.73 -12.64
C GLU A 325 21.72 4.71 -13.21
N PHE A 326 22.14 5.86 -13.73
CA PHE A 326 21.26 6.82 -14.41
C PHE A 326 20.53 6.20 -15.61
N ARG A 327 21.25 5.45 -16.46
CA ARG A 327 20.64 4.74 -17.61
C ARG A 327 19.68 3.64 -17.18
N LEU A 328 19.96 2.95 -16.07
CA LEU A 328 19.15 1.84 -15.58
C LEU A 328 17.86 2.30 -14.87
N ILE A 329 17.91 3.44 -14.16
CA ILE A 329 16.70 4.10 -13.62
C ILE A 329 15.80 4.52 -14.78
N GLY A 330 16.34 5.24 -15.75
CA GLY A 330 15.60 5.71 -16.93
C GLY A 330 15.48 4.69 -18.05
N ALA A 331 15.54 3.40 -17.73
CA ALA A 331 15.45 2.33 -18.71
C ALA A 331 14.03 2.21 -19.25
N GLY A 332 13.91 2.03 -20.57
CA GLY A 332 12.64 1.92 -21.28
C GLY A 332 12.25 3.22 -22.00
N ARG A 333 11.56 3.06 -23.14
CA ARG A 333 11.07 4.21 -23.94
C ARG A 333 9.92 4.91 -23.25
N LEU A 334 9.03 4.16 -22.60
CA LEU A 334 7.86 4.73 -21.94
C LEU A 334 8.26 5.65 -20.77
N PHE A 335 9.25 5.26 -19.95
CA PHE A 335 9.76 6.11 -18.88
C PHE A 335 10.23 7.46 -19.43
N LYS A 336 11.05 7.44 -20.50
CA LYS A 336 11.57 8.66 -21.12
C LYS A 336 10.46 9.54 -21.69
N LEU A 337 9.47 8.94 -22.37
CA LEU A 337 8.31 9.67 -22.87
C LEU A 337 7.53 10.32 -21.74
N LEU A 338 7.23 9.60 -20.67
CA LEU A 338 6.54 10.15 -19.50
C LEU A 338 7.37 11.24 -18.81
N ALA A 339 8.69 11.06 -18.68
CA ALA A 339 9.59 12.06 -18.12
C ALA A 339 9.57 13.37 -18.93
N VAL A 340 9.60 13.26 -20.27
CA VAL A 340 9.45 14.43 -21.16
C VAL A 340 8.08 15.08 -21.01
N MET A 341 7.00 14.31 -21.01
CA MET A 341 5.64 14.83 -20.84
C MET A 341 5.46 15.55 -19.50
N ILE A 342 6.02 15.00 -18.41
CA ILE A 342 5.97 15.62 -17.08
C ILE A 342 6.81 16.90 -17.06
N GLY A 343 8.02 16.88 -17.65
CA GLY A 343 8.84 18.09 -17.76
C GLY A 343 8.13 19.19 -18.56
N LEU A 344 7.47 18.85 -19.66
CA LEU A 344 6.65 19.78 -20.44
C LEU A 344 5.43 20.28 -19.67
N ALA A 345 4.75 19.41 -18.92
CA ALA A 345 3.65 19.84 -18.04
C ALA A 345 4.14 20.82 -16.97
N GLY A 346 5.39 20.64 -16.50
CA GLY A 346 6.09 21.56 -15.60
C GLY A 346 6.18 23.00 -16.10
N VAL A 347 6.10 23.24 -17.42
CA VAL A 347 6.06 24.59 -17.98
C VAL A 347 4.77 25.33 -17.59
N PHE A 348 3.67 24.60 -17.41
CA PHE A 348 2.33 25.16 -17.20
C PHE A 348 1.84 25.06 -15.75
N THR A 349 2.33 24.09 -14.99
CA THR A 349 1.88 23.80 -13.63
C THR A 349 3.02 23.21 -12.81
N ASP A 350 2.88 23.19 -11.49
CA ASP A 350 3.75 22.34 -10.67
C ASP A 350 3.52 20.86 -11.04
N ALA A 351 4.58 20.22 -11.55
CA ALA A 351 4.58 18.82 -11.96
C ALA A 351 5.39 17.94 -10.99
N MET A 352 5.82 18.47 -9.84
CA MET A 352 6.58 17.74 -8.81
C MET A 352 5.86 16.46 -8.35
N PRO A 353 4.54 16.46 -8.07
CA PRO A 353 3.82 15.24 -7.73
C PRO A 353 3.94 14.15 -8.81
N LEU A 354 3.78 14.51 -10.08
CA LEU A 354 3.86 13.55 -11.19
C LEU A 354 5.28 13.02 -11.39
N LEU A 355 6.27 13.88 -11.25
CA LEU A 355 7.69 13.55 -11.30
C LEU A 355 8.03 12.51 -10.23
N LEU A 356 7.66 12.77 -8.97
CA LEU A 356 7.93 11.85 -7.87
C LEU A 356 7.22 10.51 -8.09
N LEU A 357 5.96 10.53 -8.53
CA LEU A 357 5.22 9.32 -8.86
C LEU A 357 5.96 8.47 -9.90
N LEU A 358 6.43 9.08 -10.99
CA LEU A 358 7.20 8.38 -12.02
C LEU A 358 8.49 7.77 -11.46
N LEU A 359 9.23 8.53 -10.63
CA LEU A 359 10.48 8.07 -10.02
C LEU A 359 10.25 6.93 -9.02
N VAL A 360 9.17 6.94 -8.25
CA VAL A 360 8.85 5.83 -7.32
C VAL A 360 8.83 4.49 -8.06
N PHE A 361 8.25 4.42 -9.26
CA PHE A 361 8.24 3.18 -10.04
C PHE A 361 9.64 2.79 -10.56
N ALA A 362 10.38 3.75 -11.11
CA ALA A 362 11.71 3.50 -11.68
C ALA A 362 12.73 3.10 -10.61
N LEU A 363 12.80 3.87 -9.53
CA LEU A 363 13.72 3.66 -8.41
C LEU A 363 13.46 2.31 -7.73
N THR A 364 12.20 1.97 -7.44
CA THR A 364 11.89 0.72 -6.74
C THR A 364 12.05 -0.51 -7.62
N ALA A 365 11.75 -0.40 -8.92
CA ALA A 365 12.03 -1.46 -9.87
C ALA A 365 13.53 -1.74 -9.97
N HIS A 366 14.36 -0.70 -9.99
CA HIS A 366 15.80 -0.84 -10.03
C HIS A 366 16.40 -1.32 -8.72
N ALA A 367 16.01 -0.72 -7.59
CA ALA A 367 16.42 -1.09 -6.24
C ALA A 367 16.13 -2.57 -5.93
N GLY A 368 14.95 -3.07 -6.30
CA GLY A 368 14.63 -4.48 -6.07
C GLY A 368 15.43 -5.45 -6.94
N ARG A 369 15.92 -5.03 -8.11
CA ARG A 369 16.88 -5.83 -8.90
C ARG A 369 18.28 -5.76 -8.28
N SER A 370 18.69 -4.60 -7.77
CA SER A 370 20.04 -4.41 -7.25
C SER A 370 20.27 -5.03 -5.88
N GLU A 371 19.25 -5.03 -5.02
CA GLU A 371 19.33 -5.39 -3.60
C GLU A 371 18.70 -6.76 -3.28
N SER A 372 18.33 -7.56 -4.28
CA SER A 372 17.83 -8.91 -4.02
C SER A 372 18.90 -9.79 -3.37
N ALA A 373 18.53 -10.58 -2.35
CA ALA A 373 19.46 -11.29 -1.46
C ALA A 373 20.47 -12.21 -2.19
N GLY A 374 20.10 -12.76 -3.34
CA GLY A 374 21.00 -13.61 -4.14
C GLY A 374 22.01 -12.83 -5.00
N LEU A 375 21.71 -11.58 -5.36
CA LEU A 375 22.56 -10.75 -6.23
C LEU A 375 23.59 -9.92 -5.44
N ALA A 376 23.33 -9.64 -4.16
CA ALA A 376 24.31 -8.99 -3.28
C ALA A 376 25.59 -9.82 -3.08
N ALA A 377 25.50 -11.15 -3.18
CA ALA A 377 26.69 -11.99 -3.17
C ALA A 377 27.56 -11.79 -4.42
N LEU A 378 26.93 -11.55 -5.59
CA LEU A 378 27.64 -11.30 -6.85
C LEU A 378 28.37 -9.97 -6.86
N THR A 379 27.93 -8.99 -6.06
CA THR A 379 28.65 -7.71 -5.96
C THR A 379 30.01 -7.84 -5.28
N ARG A 380 30.30 -8.94 -4.57
CA ARG A 380 31.65 -9.23 -4.03
C ARG A 380 32.68 -9.48 -5.13
N ALA A 381 32.24 -9.87 -6.32
CA ALA A 381 33.11 -10.07 -7.48
C ALA A 381 33.23 -8.81 -8.35
N LEU A 382 32.51 -7.73 -8.02
CA LEU A 382 32.59 -6.48 -8.76
C LEU A 382 33.75 -5.61 -8.25
N PRO A 383 34.40 -4.83 -9.13
CA PRO A 383 35.48 -3.92 -8.73
C PRO A 383 35.01 -2.75 -7.85
N THR A 384 33.70 -2.48 -7.81
CA THR A 384 33.09 -1.40 -7.02
C THR A 384 32.34 -1.95 -5.82
N GLY A 385 32.57 -1.37 -4.65
CA GLY A 385 31.89 -1.78 -3.41
C GLY A 385 30.37 -1.50 -3.42
N PRO A 386 29.59 -2.19 -2.58
CA PRO A 386 28.13 -2.04 -2.53
C PRO A 386 27.69 -0.61 -2.15
N TRP A 387 28.44 0.06 -1.27
CA TRP A 387 28.16 1.45 -0.89
C TRP A 387 28.39 2.44 -2.02
N GLN A 388 29.44 2.27 -2.82
CA GLN A 388 29.69 3.13 -3.98
C GLN A 388 28.54 3.06 -4.99
N ARG A 389 28.02 1.85 -5.22
CA ARG A 389 26.84 1.63 -6.07
C ARG A 389 25.59 2.30 -5.51
N ARG A 390 25.33 2.17 -4.20
CA ARG A 390 24.18 2.83 -3.56
C ARG A 390 24.30 4.36 -3.64
N CYS A 391 25.48 4.92 -3.43
CA CYS A 391 25.71 6.36 -3.61
C CYS A 391 25.46 6.78 -5.06
N ALA A 392 26.00 6.04 -6.03
CA ALA A 392 25.77 6.31 -7.46
C ALA A 392 24.27 6.22 -7.82
N PHE A 393 23.54 5.26 -7.25
CA PHE A 393 22.09 5.14 -7.42
C PHE A 393 21.32 6.33 -6.85
N VAL A 394 21.67 6.80 -5.65
CA VAL A 394 21.06 8.00 -5.04
C VAL A 394 21.34 9.25 -5.86
N LEU A 395 22.59 9.47 -6.26
CA LEU A 395 22.98 10.59 -7.12
C LEU A 395 22.24 10.54 -8.47
N ALA A 396 22.12 9.35 -9.06
CA ALA A 396 21.40 9.17 -10.31
C ALA A 396 19.89 9.45 -10.17
N GLY A 397 19.29 9.10 -9.03
CA GLY A 397 17.91 9.45 -8.69
C GLY A 397 17.71 10.97 -8.55
N SER A 398 18.61 11.65 -7.83
CA SER A 398 18.63 13.11 -7.73
C SER A 398 18.79 13.79 -9.09
N ALA A 399 19.70 13.30 -9.93
CA ALA A 399 19.93 13.84 -11.25
C ALA A 399 18.72 13.68 -12.18
N TRP A 400 18.01 12.55 -12.13
CA TRP A 400 16.76 12.38 -12.88
C TRP A 400 15.67 13.35 -12.42
N ALA A 401 15.52 13.55 -11.11
CA ALA A 401 14.54 14.50 -10.58
C ALA A 401 14.86 15.93 -11.03
N ALA A 402 16.11 16.38 -10.88
CA ALA A 402 16.54 17.69 -11.34
C ALA A 402 16.33 17.87 -12.86
N LEU A 403 16.67 16.86 -13.66
CA LEU A 403 16.51 16.91 -15.11
C LEU A 403 15.04 17.05 -15.54
N ILE A 404 14.12 16.32 -14.89
CA ILE A 404 12.69 16.39 -15.21
C ILE A 404 12.09 17.72 -14.75
N ALA A 405 12.55 18.27 -13.62
CA ALA A 405 12.08 19.55 -13.09
C ALA A 405 12.68 20.78 -13.81
N LEU A 406 13.70 20.60 -14.65
CA LEU A 406 14.42 21.68 -15.33
C LEU A 406 13.50 22.66 -16.10
N PRO A 407 12.52 22.22 -16.90
CA PRO A 407 11.66 23.14 -17.62
C PRO A 407 10.84 24.05 -16.68
N HIS A 408 10.34 23.49 -15.55
CA HIS A 408 9.60 24.27 -14.55
C HIS A 408 10.51 25.33 -13.90
N ALA A 409 11.71 24.94 -13.49
CA ALA A 409 12.69 25.85 -12.90
C ALA A 409 13.12 26.97 -13.87
N MET A 410 13.24 26.66 -15.18
CA MET A 410 13.57 27.67 -16.20
C MET A 410 12.44 28.69 -16.42
N VAL A 411 11.18 28.27 -16.35
CA VAL A 411 10.03 29.17 -16.51
C VAL A 411 9.86 30.06 -15.28
N GLN A 412 10.02 29.50 -14.09
CA GLN A 412 9.90 30.24 -12.82
C GLN A 412 11.16 31.05 -12.48
N LEU A 413 12.28 30.82 -13.20
CA LEU A 413 13.60 31.38 -12.92
C LEU A 413 14.08 31.14 -11.47
N ASP A 414 13.63 30.05 -10.84
CA ASP A 414 13.96 29.70 -9.46
C ASP A 414 14.83 28.44 -9.40
N PRO A 415 16.15 28.57 -9.09
CA PRO A 415 17.03 27.42 -8.94
C PRO A 415 16.71 26.55 -7.71
N ALA A 416 15.96 27.06 -6.72
CA ALA A 416 15.56 26.29 -5.55
C ALA A 416 14.64 25.11 -5.92
N ILE A 417 13.89 25.21 -7.01
CA ILE A 417 13.08 24.12 -7.58
C ILE A 417 13.97 22.93 -7.94
N LEU A 418 15.13 23.16 -8.58
CA LEU A 418 16.08 22.10 -8.93
C LEU A 418 16.69 21.45 -7.69
N GLY A 419 17.05 22.26 -6.69
CA GLY A 419 17.57 21.78 -5.42
C GLY A 419 16.56 20.88 -4.68
N THR A 420 15.32 21.34 -4.60
CA THR A 420 14.20 20.60 -3.99
C THR A 420 13.91 19.30 -4.74
N ALA A 421 13.82 19.34 -6.07
CA ALA A 421 13.63 18.15 -6.90
C ALA A 421 14.75 17.14 -6.69
N ALA A 422 16.02 17.58 -6.74
CA ALA A 422 17.19 16.74 -6.53
C ALA A 422 17.20 16.09 -5.14
N ALA A 423 16.85 16.87 -4.10
CA ALA A 423 16.78 16.38 -2.73
C ALA A 423 15.68 15.31 -2.57
N LEU A 424 14.47 15.57 -3.06
CA LEU A 424 13.36 14.61 -3.00
C LEU A 424 13.65 13.35 -3.81
N GLY A 425 14.23 13.47 -5.00
CA GLY A 425 14.67 12.34 -5.82
C GLY A 425 15.75 11.49 -5.14
N GLY A 426 16.70 12.14 -4.47
CA GLY A 426 17.75 11.47 -3.69
C GLY A 426 17.19 10.74 -2.47
N LEU A 427 16.30 11.37 -1.72
CA LEU A 427 15.61 10.77 -0.58
C LEU A 427 14.77 9.56 -1.01
N ALA A 428 14.01 9.68 -2.09
CA ALA A 428 13.23 8.58 -2.64
C ALA A 428 14.13 7.40 -3.08
N ALA A 429 15.29 7.69 -3.69
CA ALA A 429 16.25 6.67 -4.09
C ALA A 429 16.89 5.98 -2.88
N ALA A 430 17.31 6.74 -1.86
CA ALA A 430 17.87 6.19 -0.62
C ALA A 430 16.85 5.29 0.10
N ALA A 431 15.60 5.76 0.22
CA ALA A 431 14.50 4.98 0.79
C ALA A 431 14.20 3.72 -0.03
N ALA A 432 14.15 3.82 -1.37
CA ALA A 432 13.95 2.68 -2.25
C ALA A 432 15.04 1.61 -2.05
N ALA A 433 16.31 2.00 -2.02
CA ALA A 433 17.44 1.10 -1.81
C ALA A 433 17.42 0.47 -0.41
N GLY A 434 17.21 1.27 0.64
CA GLY A 434 17.17 0.78 2.02
C GLY A 434 16.03 -0.20 2.26
N LEU A 435 14.81 0.15 1.83
CA LEU A 435 13.65 -0.74 1.94
C LEU A 435 13.82 -1.99 1.07
N ALA A 436 14.45 -1.89 -0.11
CA ALA A 436 14.71 -3.05 -0.96
C ALA A 436 15.76 -3.97 -0.33
N ALA A 437 16.79 -3.43 0.31
CA ALA A 437 17.80 -4.23 1.02
C ALA A 437 17.21 -4.99 2.21
N VAL A 438 16.32 -4.36 2.98
CA VAL A 438 15.64 -5.01 4.11
C VAL A 438 14.59 -6.02 3.64
N SER A 439 13.82 -5.67 2.60
CA SER A 439 12.72 -6.51 2.12
C SER A 439 13.12 -7.53 1.04
N GLY A 440 14.30 -7.42 0.44
CA GLY A 440 14.69 -8.22 -0.73
C GLY A 440 13.67 -8.18 -1.88
N SER A 441 12.89 -7.10 -2.02
CA SER A 441 11.80 -6.98 -2.98
C SER A 441 11.66 -5.55 -3.52
N SER A 442 11.25 -5.40 -4.77
CA SER A 442 10.85 -4.10 -5.36
C SER A 442 9.45 -3.65 -4.93
N PHE A 443 8.64 -4.56 -4.39
CA PHE A 443 7.22 -4.32 -4.12
C PHE A 443 7.00 -3.51 -2.83
N ALA A 444 7.57 -3.95 -1.70
CA ALA A 444 7.41 -3.23 -0.43
C ALA A 444 7.93 -1.78 -0.48
N PRO A 445 9.12 -1.49 -1.05
CA PRO A 445 9.59 -0.12 -1.22
C PRO A 445 8.63 0.73 -2.04
N ARG A 446 8.01 0.15 -3.08
CA ARG A 446 7.06 0.85 -3.94
C ARG A 446 5.83 1.29 -3.19
N LEU A 447 5.18 0.39 -2.45
CA LEU A 447 3.95 0.79 -1.76
C LEU A 447 4.24 1.80 -0.65
N VAL A 448 5.35 1.65 0.09
CA VAL A 448 5.74 2.63 1.11
C VAL A 448 5.98 4.01 0.48
N LEU A 449 6.70 4.07 -0.63
CA LEU A 449 6.93 5.33 -1.33
C LEU A 449 5.67 5.90 -1.98
N LEU A 450 4.72 5.07 -2.42
CA LEU A 450 3.42 5.52 -2.91
C LEU A 450 2.56 6.11 -1.79
N ILE A 451 2.62 5.54 -0.58
CA ILE A 451 1.94 6.10 0.60
C ILE A 451 2.60 7.42 1.02
N ALA A 452 3.94 7.48 1.01
CA ALA A 452 4.68 8.71 1.30
C ALA A 452 4.38 9.80 0.26
N TRP A 453 4.29 9.42 -1.02
CA TRP A 453 3.87 10.30 -2.10
C TRP A 453 2.46 10.83 -1.88
N TYR A 454 1.50 9.98 -1.51
CA TYR A 454 0.15 10.43 -1.17
C TYR A 454 0.18 11.45 -0.02
N GLY A 455 0.91 11.14 1.06
CA GLY A 455 1.09 12.05 2.19
C GLY A 455 1.66 13.42 1.79
N TYR A 456 2.67 13.42 0.91
CA TYR A 456 3.25 14.65 0.36
C TYR A 456 2.27 15.45 -0.50
N THR A 457 1.40 14.79 -1.27
CA THR A 457 0.41 15.50 -2.12
C THR A 457 -0.83 15.95 -1.38
N ALA A 458 -1.09 15.39 -0.19
CA ALA A 458 -2.23 15.73 0.65
C ALA A 458 -1.92 16.82 1.68
N SER A 459 -0.63 17.09 1.94
CA SER A 459 -0.15 18.25 2.72
C SER A 459 0.01 19.47 1.84
#